data_AF-A0A6P2FJJ4-F1
#
_entry.id   AF-A0A6P2FJJ4-F1
#
_cell.length_a   1.000
_cell.length_b   1.000
_cell.length_c   1.000
_cell.angle_alpha   90.00
_cell.angle_beta   90.00
_cell.angle_gamma   90.00
#
_symmetry.space_group_name_H-M   'P 1'
#
loop_
_entity.id
_entity.type
_entity.pdbx_description
1 polymer ?
#
loop_
_entity_poly.entity_id
_entity_poly.type
_entity_poly.pdbx_seq_one_letter_code
_entity_poly.pdbx_strand_id
1 'polypeptide(L)'
;MKPLSPILPSPARRWAAAALAASLAGCGVMPASNTASTTAAPAPAPAPQRPVVIAAPEPETPSQRPSTLGASVAGQARTFSTQLATYTSVPFDTVPGWRGDDFSESWPAFLGSCKVLTGRGTEWKEVCARAAQVDGRNNPAIRNFFEREFSAYQIRDDDRRPDGVVTGYFEPEIAGSRQYAAPFIYPVYGQPEDMVFADARKLPPGSGTVAARIVGRNVVVQSGLSTRDMGAPGLYALDLSTITRDTLDRKVRLRADGRRLLPYYTREEIETKGAPNAKVLAFVSSATALYEMQIQGSGRIRLANGEIIRVAYAEQNGQPFRPTLAQSSSGKARSPVKTRGGAIELELDDGDDEVNDSSVIRTRGFTLAVPVASGAVMVPGRRVTGPVIGSGIKDPSYVFFKESADTAAGGPVGAFGVPLSAGRSIAVDPRSTPLGYPVFVSTRAPGSGAPMQRLTIAQDTGGAIRGAVRADYFFGNGQQAATQARRMKERGQLWILLPRGLAVAAAASSSIRTRGGAVGADLPQCLVPEEGSCVDD
;
A
#
# COMPACT_ATOMS: atom_id res chain seq x y z
N MET A 1 -54.94 -37.08 -36.72
CA MET A 1 -54.42 -38.10 -37.66
C MET A 1 -53.01 -38.48 -37.23
N LYS A 2 -52.75 -39.79 -37.20
CA LYS A 2 -51.59 -40.47 -36.60
C LYS A 2 -50.29 -40.30 -37.43
N PRO A 3 -49.12 -40.67 -36.84
CA PRO A 3 -47.74 -40.37 -37.25
C PRO A 3 -47.09 -41.53 -38.04
N LEU A 4 -45.78 -41.44 -38.31
CA LEU A 4 -44.89 -42.62 -38.48
C LEU A 4 -43.42 -42.27 -38.10
N SER A 5 -42.90 -42.92 -37.06
CA SER A 5 -41.47 -43.25 -36.81
C SER A 5 -41.20 -44.67 -37.40
N PRO A 6 -40.09 -45.42 -37.13
CA PRO A 6 -38.76 -45.15 -36.50
C PRO A 6 -37.58 -45.81 -37.29
N ILE A 7 -36.36 -45.89 -36.71
CA ILE A 7 -35.47 -47.11 -36.58
C ILE A 7 -33.95 -46.76 -36.42
N LEU A 8 -33.35 -47.26 -35.31
CA LEU A 8 -31.91 -47.45 -34.94
C LEU A 8 -31.30 -48.69 -35.68
N PRO A 9 -30.06 -49.24 -35.47
CA PRO A 9 -28.94 -48.96 -34.55
C PRO A 9 -27.51 -49.02 -35.19
N SER A 10 -26.46 -48.90 -34.34
CA SER A 10 -25.02 -49.14 -34.62
C SER A 10 -24.67 -50.58 -35.10
N PRO A 11 -23.42 -50.86 -35.53
CA PRO A 11 -22.46 -51.45 -34.59
C PRO A 11 -20.95 -51.13 -34.80
N ALA A 12 -20.17 -51.59 -33.82
CA ALA A 12 -18.72 -51.50 -33.63
C ALA A 12 -17.88 -52.59 -34.35
N ARG A 13 -16.53 -52.40 -34.39
CA ARG A 13 -15.41 -53.36 -34.07
C ARG A 13 -14.16 -53.06 -34.92
N ARG A 14 -13.01 -52.74 -34.29
CA ARG A 14 -11.85 -53.61 -33.86
C ARG A 14 -11.01 -54.17 -35.00
N TRP A 15 -9.67 -54.08 -34.92
CA TRP A 15 -8.59 -55.11 -35.10
C TRP A 15 -7.24 -54.44 -34.72
N ALA A 16 -6.56 -54.83 -33.61
CA ALA A 16 -5.48 -55.83 -33.45
C ALA A 16 -4.09 -55.35 -33.97
N ALA A 17 -3.07 -55.06 -33.15
CA ALA A 17 -2.17 -55.91 -32.35
C ALA A 17 -0.96 -56.50 -33.13
N ALA A 18 0.27 -56.19 -32.69
CA ALA A 18 1.45 -57.04 -32.86
C ALA A 18 2.50 -56.72 -31.78
N ALA A 19 2.91 -57.76 -31.05
CA ALA A 19 4.00 -57.81 -30.10
C ALA A 19 5.19 -58.55 -30.75
N LEU A 20 6.42 -58.24 -30.35
CA LEU A 20 7.55 -59.16 -30.49
C LEU A 20 8.45 -59.09 -29.26
N ALA A 21 8.68 -60.25 -28.66
CA ALA A 21 9.64 -60.51 -27.60
C ALA A 21 10.91 -61.12 -28.20
N ALA A 22 12.08 -60.82 -27.62
CA ALA A 22 13.27 -61.64 -27.74
C ALA A 22 14.03 -61.61 -26.42
N SER A 23 14.24 -62.80 -25.86
CA SER A 23 14.90 -63.14 -24.61
C SER A 23 16.19 -63.90 -24.88
N LEU A 24 17.28 -63.58 -24.18
CA LEU A 24 18.45 -64.43 -23.88
C LEU A 24 18.97 -63.91 -22.52
N ALA A 25 18.84 -64.57 -21.37
CA ALA A 25 19.35 -65.87 -20.88
C ALA A 25 20.86 -65.89 -20.58
N GLY A 26 21.20 -66.15 -19.31
CA GLY A 26 22.53 -66.43 -18.74
C GLY A 26 22.59 -65.95 -17.28
N CYS A 27 22.15 -66.72 -16.27
CA CYS A 27 22.91 -67.76 -15.52
C CYS A 27 24.31 -67.28 -15.05
N GLY A 28 24.72 -67.34 -13.79
CA GLY A 28 24.14 -67.94 -12.59
C GLY A 28 25.08 -67.84 -11.36
N VAL A 29 24.46 -67.93 -10.17
CA VAL A 29 24.87 -68.67 -8.96
C VAL A 29 26.09 -68.22 -8.11
N MET A 30 25.82 -68.17 -6.79
CA MET A 30 26.68 -67.90 -5.60
C MET A 30 27.60 -69.10 -5.23
N PRO A 31 28.06 -69.34 -3.96
CA PRO A 31 28.54 -68.53 -2.83
C PRO A 31 29.95 -69.02 -2.33
N ALA A 32 30.52 -68.45 -1.25
CA ALA A 32 31.14 -69.21 -0.12
C ALA A 32 31.91 -68.33 0.90
N SER A 33 31.33 -68.23 2.09
CA SER A 33 31.85 -68.53 3.43
C SER A 33 33.34 -68.38 3.83
N ASN A 34 33.48 -67.76 5.02
CA ASN A 34 34.40 -68.04 6.13
C ASN A 34 35.92 -67.82 5.95
N THR A 35 36.52 -67.02 6.83
CA THR A 35 37.22 -67.54 8.03
C THR A 35 37.82 -66.40 8.86
N ALA A 36 38.08 -66.71 10.13
CA ALA A 36 38.42 -65.80 11.21
C ALA A 36 39.94 -65.64 11.44
N SER A 37 40.28 -64.55 12.14
CA SER A 37 41.29 -64.42 13.21
C SER A 37 42.80 -64.40 12.94
N THR A 38 43.42 -63.45 13.68
CA THR A 38 44.68 -63.52 14.47
C THR A 38 46.05 -63.12 13.89
N THR A 39 46.54 -61.98 14.42
CA THR A 39 47.89 -61.68 14.99
C THR A 39 49.18 -61.78 14.16
N ALA A 40 49.94 -60.68 14.06
CA ALA A 40 51.19 -60.40 14.80
C ALA A 40 52.06 -59.30 14.11
N ALA A 41 52.67 -58.42 14.90
CA ALA A 41 53.58 -57.30 14.53
C ALA A 41 55.07 -57.71 14.74
N PRO A 42 56.11 -56.83 14.82
CA PRO A 42 56.37 -55.45 14.31
C PRO A 42 57.82 -55.25 13.73
N ALA A 43 58.16 -54.03 13.24
CA ALA A 43 59.45 -53.28 13.46
C ALA A 43 59.61 -52.11 12.45
N PRO A 44 60.51 -51.12 12.66
CA PRO A 44 60.56 -50.13 13.74
C PRO A 44 60.46 -48.67 13.22
N ALA A 45 60.26 -47.75 14.16
CA ALA A 45 59.97 -46.32 13.94
C ALA A 45 61.20 -45.45 13.58
N PRO A 46 60.99 -44.30 12.90
CA PRO A 46 61.83 -43.12 13.07
C PRO A 46 61.31 -42.22 14.21
N ALA A 47 62.26 -41.50 14.80
CA ALA A 47 62.20 -40.74 16.06
C ALA A 47 61.11 -39.65 16.16
N PRO A 48 60.68 -39.28 17.38
CA PRO A 48 59.60 -38.33 17.61
C PRO A 48 60.04 -36.90 17.28
N GLN A 49 59.40 -36.31 16.27
CA GLN A 49 59.40 -34.86 16.13
C GLN A 49 58.44 -34.28 17.17
N ARG A 50 58.90 -33.24 17.88
CA ARG A 50 58.10 -32.49 18.85
C ARG A 50 56.78 -32.07 18.18
N PRO A 51 55.61 -32.23 18.83
CA PRO A 51 54.39 -31.68 18.29
C PRO A 51 54.54 -30.16 18.24
N VAL A 52 54.49 -29.61 17.04
CA VAL A 52 54.19 -28.19 16.84
C VAL A 52 52.78 -28.01 17.39
N VAL A 53 52.66 -27.23 18.47
CA VAL A 53 51.38 -26.76 18.95
C VAL A 53 50.84 -25.81 17.88
N ILE A 54 50.04 -26.35 16.96
CA ILE A 54 49.15 -25.53 16.15
C ILE A 54 48.07 -25.08 17.13
N ALA A 55 48.12 -23.81 17.52
CA ALA A 55 47.04 -23.20 18.27
C ALA A 55 45.73 -23.47 17.51
N ALA A 56 44.75 -24.03 18.20
CA ALA A 56 43.42 -24.22 17.67
C ALA A 56 42.93 -22.87 17.10
N PRO A 57 42.24 -22.85 15.95
CA PRO A 57 41.53 -21.65 15.55
C PRO A 57 40.58 -21.30 16.69
N GLU A 58 40.77 -20.11 17.26
CA GLU A 58 39.80 -19.50 18.15
C GLU A 58 38.42 -19.62 17.49
N PRO A 59 37.36 -19.98 18.24
CA PRO A 59 36.02 -19.96 17.68
C PRO A 59 35.79 -18.55 17.15
N GLU A 60 35.67 -18.42 15.82
CA GLU A 60 35.28 -17.19 15.19
C GLU A 60 33.98 -16.74 15.86
N THR A 61 34.11 -15.70 16.66
CA THR A 61 32.98 -14.99 17.25
C THR A 61 32.05 -14.69 16.08
N PRO A 62 30.77 -15.11 16.12
CA PRO A 62 29.88 -14.86 15.00
C PRO A 62 29.90 -13.36 14.73
N SER A 63 30.30 -12.99 13.51
CA SER A 63 30.33 -11.60 13.06
C SER A 63 29.00 -10.98 13.42
N GLN A 64 29.05 -10.01 14.33
CA GLN A 64 27.88 -9.32 14.83
C GLN A 64 27.14 -8.73 13.64
N ARG A 65 25.98 -9.33 13.34
CA ARG A 65 24.83 -8.63 12.74
C ARG A 65 24.74 -7.27 13.46
N PRO A 66 24.50 -6.13 12.77
CA PRO A 66 24.40 -4.85 13.46
C PRO A 66 23.46 -5.01 14.65
N SER A 67 24.02 -4.84 15.84
CA SER A 67 23.32 -5.06 17.08
C SER A 67 22.13 -4.11 17.11
N THR A 68 20.92 -4.66 17.15
CA THR A 68 19.67 -3.95 17.41
C THR A 68 19.62 -3.48 18.87
N LEU A 69 20.63 -2.74 19.31
CA LEU A 69 20.74 -2.12 20.63
C LEU A 69 19.59 -1.11 20.77
N GLY A 70 18.44 -1.61 21.23
CA GLY A 70 17.25 -0.82 21.49
C GLY A 70 15.94 -1.41 20.97
N ALA A 71 15.92 -2.37 20.05
CA ALA A 71 14.65 -2.91 19.53
C ALA A 71 13.94 -3.81 20.56
N SER A 72 12.63 -3.66 20.72
CA SER A 72 11.80 -4.58 21.50
C SER A 72 11.43 -5.82 20.68
N VAL A 73 10.89 -6.85 21.33
CA VAL A 73 10.39 -8.06 20.65
C VAL A 73 8.89 -8.22 20.87
N ALA A 74 8.14 -8.37 19.78
CA ALA A 74 6.70 -8.61 19.82
C ALA A 74 6.37 -9.92 20.55
N GLY A 75 5.38 -9.87 21.44
CA GLY A 75 4.99 -10.95 22.35
C GLY A 75 5.78 -11.02 23.65
N GLN A 76 6.89 -10.28 23.77
CA GLN A 76 7.67 -10.17 25.02
C GLN A 76 7.53 -8.78 25.64
N ALA A 77 7.60 -7.73 24.83
CA ALA A 77 7.45 -6.36 25.29
C ALA A 77 6.00 -6.04 25.62
N ARG A 78 5.75 -5.56 26.86
CA ARG A 78 4.43 -5.08 27.29
C ARG A 78 4.04 -3.77 26.61
N THR A 79 5.00 -2.86 26.47
CA THR A 79 4.79 -1.54 25.86
C THR A 79 6.04 -1.10 25.11
N PHE A 80 5.86 -0.47 23.95
CA PHE A 80 6.90 0.23 23.22
C PHE A 80 6.32 1.44 22.46
N SER A 81 7.18 2.35 22.01
CA SER A 81 6.75 3.61 21.41
C SER A 81 7.60 4.00 20.21
N THR A 82 6.97 4.67 19.25
CA THR A 82 7.59 5.42 18.15
C THR A 82 7.36 6.91 18.39
N GLN A 83 7.85 7.76 17.48
CA GLN A 83 7.50 9.19 17.50
C GLN A 83 6.00 9.46 17.33
N LEU A 84 5.27 8.52 16.72
CA LEU A 84 3.85 8.71 16.35
C LEU A 84 2.89 8.01 17.30
N ALA A 85 3.30 6.90 17.91
CA ALA A 85 2.39 6.00 18.60
C ALA A 85 3.02 5.29 19.79
N THR A 86 2.18 4.93 20.76
CA THR A 86 2.51 3.97 21.81
C THR A 86 1.68 2.71 21.61
N TYR A 87 2.31 1.54 21.74
CA TYR A 87 1.69 0.24 21.55
C TYR A 87 1.69 -0.50 22.87
N THR A 88 0.52 -0.90 23.35
CA THR A 88 0.39 -1.63 24.62
C THR A 88 -0.18 -3.01 24.35
N SER A 89 0.54 -4.05 24.77
CA SER A 89 0.12 -5.44 24.63
C SER A 89 -1.18 -5.67 25.37
N VAL A 90 -2.12 -6.35 24.72
CA VAL A 90 -3.40 -6.75 25.31
C VAL A 90 -3.69 -8.23 25.04
N PRO A 91 -4.31 -8.95 25.97
CA PRO A 91 -4.88 -10.25 25.69
C PRO A 91 -6.02 -10.17 24.66
N PHE A 92 -6.16 -11.17 23.77
CA PHE A 92 -7.19 -11.18 22.72
C PHE A 92 -8.63 -11.15 23.26
N ASP A 93 -8.88 -11.70 24.44
CA ASP A 93 -10.19 -11.68 25.08
C ASP A 93 -10.63 -10.29 25.57
N THR A 94 -9.69 -9.35 25.67
CA THR A 94 -9.98 -7.93 25.97
C THR A 94 -10.26 -7.10 24.73
N VAL A 95 -10.00 -7.63 23.52
CA VAL A 95 -10.27 -6.93 22.26
C VAL A 95 -11.78 -6.98 21.97
N PRO A 96 -12.48 -5.82 21.89
CA PRO A 96 -13.93 -5.79 21.75
C PRO A 96 -14.42 -6.51 20.49
N GLY A 97 -15.29 -7.52 20.66
CA GLY A 97 -15.86 -8.25 19.53
C GLY A 97 -14.96 -9.32 18.90
N TRP A 98 -13.75 -9.54 19.42
CA TRP A 98 -12.80 -10.50 18.84
C TRP A 98 -13.39 -11.89 18.60
N ARG A 99 -14.12 -12.42 19.59
CA ARG A 99 -14.76 -13.75 19.48
C ARG A 99 -15.93 -13.79 18.50
N GLY A 100 -16.54 -12.65 18.20
CA GLY A 100 -17.72 -12.51 17.35
C GLY A 100 -17.41 -12.21 15.89
N ASP A 101 -16.16 -11.94 15.53
CA ASP A 101 -15.78 -11.68 14.14
C ASP A 101 -15.75 -12.97 13.30
N ASP A 102 -16.01 -12.80 12.00
CA ASP A 102 -15.83 -13.82 10.99
C ASP A 102 -14.48 -13.65 10.29
N PHE A 103 -13.48 -14.35 10.79
CA PHE A 103 -12.12 -14.33 10.27
C PHE A 103 -12.02 -14.95 8.87
N SER A 104 -12.97 -15.78 8.45
CA SER A 104 -12.97 -16.38 7.11
C SER A 104 -13.08 -15.32 6.01
N GLU A 105 -13.73 -14.18 6.31
CA GLU A 105 -13.78 -13.03 5.40
C GLU A 105 -12.42 -12.31 5.30
N SER A 106 -11.66 -12.23 6.39
CA SER A 106 -10.33 -11.58 6.42
C SER A 106 -9.22 -12.45 5.81
N TRP A 107 -9.44 -13.76 5.76
CA TRP A 107 -8.42 -14.75 5.43
C TRP A 107 -7.84 -14.62 4.01
N PRO A 108 -8.65 -14.40 2.95
CA PRO A 108 -8.13 -14.20 1.60
C PRO A 108 -7.25 -12.95 1.50
N ALA A 109 -7.61 -11.86 2.20
CA ALA A 109 -6.81 -10.64 2.24
C ALA A 109 -5.45 -10.91 2.90
N PHE A 110 -5.44 -11.61 4.04
CA PHE A 110 -4.21 -11.98 4.74
C PHE A 110 -3.29 -12.89 3.91
N LEU A 111 -3.84 -13.95 3.30
CA LEU A 111 -3.09 -14.84 2.42
C LEU A 111 -2.58 -14.11 1.16
N GLY A 112 -3.34 -13.15 0.64
CA GLY A 112 -2.91 -12.26 -0.43
C GLY A 112 -1.66 -11.47 -0.01
N SER A 113 -1.68 -10.88 1.18
CA SER A 113 -0.54 -10.15 1.74
C SER A 113 0.69 -11.03 1.98
N CYS A 114 0.50 -12.31 2.32
CA CYS A 114 1.60 -13.26 2.51
C CYS A 114 2.51 -13.42 1.27
N LYS A 115 1.99 -13.18 0.06
CA LYS A 115 2.78 -13.19 -1.18
C LYS A 115 3.90 -12.15 -1.19
N VAL A 116 3.71 -11.04 -0.47
CA VAL A 116 4.67 -9.93 -0.35
C VAL A 116 5.43 -10.03 0.99
N LEU A 117 4.72 -10.35 2.08
CA LEU A 117 5.30 -10.40 3.44
C LEU A 117 6.40 -11.44 3.61
N THR A 118 6.35 -12.56 2.88
CA THR A 118 7.39 -13.61 2.95
C THR A 118 8.80 -13.12 2.59
N GLY A 119 8.92 -11.98 1.89
CA GLY A 119 10.19 -11.31 1.60
C GLY A 119 10.67 -10.35 2.71
N ARG A 120 9.86 -10.08 3.74
CA ARG A 120 10.14 -9.11 4.83
C ARG A 120 10.64 -9.76 6.12
N GLY A 121 11.45 -10.81 5.99
CA GLY A 121 12.05 -11.51 7.13
C GLY A 121 11.55 -12.92 7.38
N THR A 122 12.28 -13.63 8.23
CA THR A 122 12.08 -15.05 8.56
C THR A 122 10.76 -15.32 9.28
N GLU A 123 10.38 -14.41 10.17
CA GLU A 123 9.18 -14.45 11.01
C GLU A 123 7.92 -14.48 10.11
N TRP A 124 7.87 -13.61 9.11
CA TRP A 124 6.77 -13.59 8.15
C TRP A 124 6.76 -14.81 7.23
N LYS A 125 7.93 -15.27 6.79
CA LYS A 125 8.04 -16.49 5.97
C LYS A 125 7.43 -17.70 6.68
N GLU A 126 7.75 -17.87 7.96
CA GLU A 126 7.24 -18.96 8.78
C GLU A 126 5.75 -18.84 9.09
N VAL A 127 5.29 -17.65 9.51
CA VAL A 127 3.88 -17.39 9.80
C VAL A 127 3.02 -17.63 8.56
N CYS A 128 3.45 -17.17 7.39
CA CYS A 128 2.74 -17.38 6.14
C CYS A 128 2.77 -18.85 5.68
N ALA A 129 3.85 -19.58 5.92
CA ALA A 129 3.90 -21.02 5.66
C ALA A 129 2.89 -21.79 6.51
N ARG A 130 2.76 -21.43 7.80
CA ARG A 130 1.74 -22.01 8.71
C ARG A 130 0.33 -21.58 8.33
N ALA A 131 0.14 -20.33 7.91
CA ALA A 131 -1.15 -19.82 7.43
C ALA A 131 -1.67 -20.65 6.25
N ALA A 132 -0.80 -20.98 5.29
CA ALA A 132 -1.18 -21.78 4.13
C ALA A 132 -1.74 -23.18 4.47
N GLN A 133 -1.51 -23.69 5.69
CA GLN A 133 -2.01 -25.00 6.15
C GLN A 133 -3.35 -24.93 6.90
N VAL A 134 -3.86 -23.73 7.19
CA VAL A 134 -5.14 -23.55 7.91
C VAL A 134 -6.29 -23.68 6.92
N ASP A 135 -7.33 -24.43 7.28
CA ASP A 135 -8.58 -24.46 6.52
C ASP A 135 -9.25 -23.09 6.54
N GLY A 136 -9.22 -22.41 5.38
CA GLY A 136 -9.76 -21.06 5.20
C GLY A 136 -11.29 -20.94 5.34
N ARG A 137 -12.02 -22.05 5.49
CA ARG A 137 -13.46 -22.05 5.78
C ARG A 137 -13.78 -22.29 7.25
N ASN A 138 -12.79 -22.63 8.06
CA ASN A 138 -12.97 -22.94 9.46
C ASN A 138 -12.63 -21.72 10.33
N ASN A 139 -13.65 -20.92 10.65
CA ASN A 139 -13.49 -19.69 11.41
C ASN A 139 -12.75 -19.90 12.76
N PRO A 140 -13.09 -20.92 13.59
CA PRO A 140 -12.29 -21.23 14.78
C PRO A 140 -10.81 -21.54 14.51
N ALA A 141 -10.49 -22.28 13.44
CA ALA A 141 -9.11 -22.61 13.11
C ALA A 141 -8.31 -21.36 12.72
N ILE A 142 -8.92 -20.44 11.96
CA ILE A 142 -8.31 -19.16 11.58
C ILE A 142 -8.10 -18.27 12.80
N ARG A 143 -9.10 -18.14 13.67
CA ARG A 143 -8.96 -17.37 14.91
C ARG A 143 -7.82 -17.92 15.77
N ASN A 144 -7.77 -19.24 15.96
CA ASN A 144 -6.72 -19.90 16.72
C ASN A 144 -5.33 -19.69 16.10
N PHE A 145 -5.24 -19.59 14.77
CA PHE A 145 -4.00 -19.22 14.10
C PHE A 145 -3.56 -17.81 14.52
N PHE A 146 -4.43 -16.79 14.43
CA PHE A 146 -4.07 -15.44 14.85
C PHE A 146 -3.68 -15.37 16.34
N GLU A 147 -4.45 -16.05 17.21
CA GLU A 147 -4.18 -16.10 18.64
C GLU A 147 -2.87 -16.82 19.01
N ARG A 148 -2.39 -17.74 18.15
CA ARG A 148 -1.16 -18.50 18.37
C ARG A 148 0.07 -17.81 17.78
N GLU A 149 -0.05 -17.25 16.59
CA GLU A 149 1.09 -16.72 15.84
C GLU A 149 1.38 -15.25 16.16
N PHE A 150 0.38 -14.50 16.66
CA PHE A 150 0.48 -13.06 16.87
C PHE A 150 0.30 -12.67 18.33
N SER A 151 0.75 -11.45 18.63
CA SER A 151 0.42 -10.71 19.83
C SER A 151 -0.32 -9.43 19.45
N ALA A 152 -1.41 -9.13 20.15
CA ALA A 152 -2.24 -7.95 19.91
C ALA A 152 -1.71 -6.75 20.71
N TYR A 153 -1.58 -5.61 20.05
CA TYR A 153 -1.15 -4.36 20.64
C TYR A 153 -2.15 -3.25 20.34
N GLN A 154 -2.73 -2.63 21.38
CA GLN A 154 -3.56 -1.45 21.23
C GLN A 154 -2.67 -0.27 20.80
N ILE A 155 -3.04 0.39 19.71
CA ILE A 155 -2.37 1.58 19.22
C ILE A 155 -2.95 2.79 19.96
N ARG A 156 -2.07 3.65 20.48
CA ARG A 156 -2.41 4.92 21.10
C ARG A 156 -1.59 6.01 20.42
N ASP A 157 -2.16 7.18 20.22
CA ASP A 157 -1.46 8.32 19.64
C ASP A 157 -0.35 8.88 20.55
N ASP A 158 0.27 9.98 20.13
CA ASP A 158 1.31 10.72 20.86
C ASP A 158 0.81 11.26 22.21
N ASP A 159 -0.45 11.69 22.27
CA ASP A 159 -1.18 12.05 23.49
C ASP A 159 -1.63 10.83 24.32
N ARG A 160 -1.27 9.62 23.89
CA ARG A 160 -1.63 8.32 24.48
C ARG A 160 -3.14 8.09 24.54
N ARG A 161 -3.90 8.70 23.64
CA ARG A 161 -5.33 8.44 23.46
C ARG A 161 -5.51 7.21 22.58
N PRO A 162 -6.42 6.29 22.95
CA PRO A 162 -6.71 5.10 22.14
C PRO A 162 -7.68 5.39 21.00
N ASP A 163 -8.41 6.51 21.05
CA ASP A 163 -9.45 6.87 20.10
C ASP A 163 -8.88 7.74 18.97
N GLY A 164 -9.24 7.40 17.74
CA GLY A 164 -8.95 8.22 16.57
C GLY A 164 -10.10 8.15 15.56
N VAL A 165 -9.78 8.32 14.27
CA VAL A 165 -10.79 8.54 13.22
C VAL A 165 -10.74 7.42 12.18
N VAL A 166 -11.90 6.79 11.97
CA VAL A 166 -12.12 5.84 10.89
C VAL A 166 -13.02 6.48 9.83
N THR A 167 -12.51 6.59 8.60
CA THR A 167 -13.28 7.03 7.43
C THR A 167 -13.54 5.88 6.48
N GLY A 168 -14.21 6.15 5.36
CA GLY A 168 -14.43 5.15 4.31
C GLY A 168 -14.05 5.62 2.92
N TYR A 169 -13.58 4.67 2.12
CA TYR A 169 -13.34 4.81 0.69
C TYR A 169 -13.90 3.62 -0.09
N PHE A 170 -14.03 3.79 -1.40
CA PHE A 170 -14.63 2.81 -2.30
C PHE A 170 -14.02 2.94 -3.70
N GLU A 171 -14.27 1.96 -4.57
CA GLU A 171 -13.90 1.99 -5.98
C GLU A 171 -15.08 2.57 -6.81
N PRO A 172 -15.00 3.82 -7.30
CA PRO A 172 -16.06 4.43 -8.07
C PRO A 172 -16.17 3.85 -9.48
N GLU A 173 -17.38 3.89 -10.03
CA GLU A 173 -17.64 3.51 -11.41
C GLU A 173 -18.24 4.70 -12.18
N ILE A 174 -17.63 5.04 -13.32
CA ILE A 174 -18.04 6.16 -14.17
C ILE A 174 -18.15 5.73 -15.63
N ALA A 175 -19.01 6.40 -16.40
CA ALA A 175 -19.12 6.15 -17.83
C ALA A 175 -17.92 6.75 -18.60
N GLY A 176 -17.44 6.05 -19.62
CA GLY A 176 -16.35 6.53 -20.45
C GLY A 176 -16.28 5.96 -21.87
N SER A 177 -15.26 6.41 -22.60
CA SER A 177 -14.97 6.04 -23.99
C SER A 177 -13.46 5.98 -24.20
N ARG A 178 -12.97 5.09 -25.09
CA ARG A 178 -11.58 5.12 -25.57
C ARG A 178 -11.32 6.30 -26.53
N GLN A 179 -12.37 6.86 -27.10
CA GLN A 179 -12.30 7.93 -28.09
C GLN A 179 -12.83 9.24 -27.51
N TYR A 180 -12.12 10.33 -27.79
CA TYR A 180 -12.56 11.68 -27.48
C TYR A 180 -13.75 12.06 -28.36
N ALA A 181 -14.90 12.26 -27.73
CA ALA A 181 -16.12 12.78 -28.35
C ALA A 181 -17.08 13.22 -27.25
N ALA A 182 -17.89 14.26 -27.49
CA ALA A 182 -18.92 14.64 -26.52
C ALA A 182 -19.86 13.44 -26.23
N PRO A 183 -20.21 13.17 -24.96
CA PRO A 183 -19.88 13.94 -23.75
C PRO A 183 -18.53 13.57 -23.09
N PHE A 184 -17.83 12.54 -23.57
CA PHE A 184 -16.54 12.04 -23.06
C PHE A 184 -15.35 12.93 -23.49
N ILE A 185 -15.21 14.07 -22.81
CA ILE A 185 -14.20 15.08 -23.14
C ILE A 185 -13.08 15.21 -22.11
N TYR A 186 -13.20 14.56 -20.95
CA TYR A 186 -12.19 14.64 -19.88
C TYR A 186 -11.25 13.43 -19.96
N PRO A 187 -9.96 13.60 -20.32
CA PRO A 187 -9.01 12.51 -20.43
C PRO A 187 -8.60 11.99 -19.05
N VAL A 188 -8.49 10.67 -18.95
CA VAL A 188 -7.87 9.96 -17.83
C VAL A 188 -6.43 9.68 -18.22
N TYR A 189 -5.49 10.43 -17.64
CA TYR A 189 -4.07 10.33 -17.96
C TYR A 189 -3.36 9.22 -17.19
N GLY A 190 -2.46 8.54 -17.89
CA GLY A 190 -1.43 7.71 -17.29
C GLY A 190 -0.23 8.50 -16.80
N GLN A 191 0.71 7.83 -16.12
CA GLN A 191 1.94 8.49 -15.65
C GLN A 191 2.69 9.12 -16.84
N PRO A 192 3.00 10.42 -16.80
CA PRO A 192 3.76 11.08 -17.85
C PRO A 192 5.19 10.56 -17.97
N GLU A 193 5.70 10.45 -19.19
CA GLU A 193 7.04 9.94 -19.46
C GLU A 193 8.16 10.91 -19.09
N ASP A 194 7.85 12.20 -19.07
CA ASP A 194 8.75 13.31 -18.75
C ASP A 194 8.83 13.64 -17.26
N MET A 195 8.02 12.96 -16.43
CA MET A 195 8.08 13.12 -14.98
C MET A 195 9.36 12.48 -14.44
N VAL A 196 10.15 13.30 -13.74
CA VAL A 196 11.39 12.88 -13.09
C VAL A 196 11.29 13.07 -11.58
N PHE A 197 12.11 12.32 -10.83
CA PHE A 197 11.96 12.12 -9.39
C PHE A 197 13.23 12.47 -8.64
N ALA A 198 13.14 13.26 -7.57
CA ALA A 198 14.23 13.42 -6.62
C ALA A 198 13.87 12.78 -5.27
N ASP A 199 14.83 12.16 -4.59
CA ASP A 199 14.64 11.71 -3.20
C ASP A 199 14.83 12.90 -2.26
N ALA A 200 13.76 13.31 -1.56
CA ALA A 200 13.74 14.44 -0.66
C ALA A 200 14.78 14.35 0.47
N ARG A 201 15.20 13.13 0.85
CA ARG A 201 16.23 12.89 1.87
C ARG A 201 17.63 13.22 1.35
N LYS A 202 17.85 13.07 0.04
CA LYS A 202 19.12 13.35 -0.63
C LYS A 202 19.26 14.80 -1.08
N LEU A 203 18.20 15.59 -0.96
CA LEU A 203 18.24 17.02 -1.25
C LEU A 203 18.85 17.76 -0.05
N PRO A 204 19.87 18.63 -0.26
CA PRO A 204 20.50 19.36 0.82
C PRO A 204 19.48 20.29 1.52
N PRO A 205 19.63 20.56 2.82
CA PRO A 205 18.72 21.46 3.53
C PRO A 205 18.83 22.90 2.98
N GLY A 206 17.77 23.69 3.19
CA GLY A 206 17.70 25.09 2.76
C GLY A 206 16.86 25.33 1.51
N SER A 207 16.89 26.58 1.04
CA SER A 207 16.05 27.12 -0.04
C SER A 207 16.85 27.59 -1.28
N GLY A 208 18.13 27.21 -1.36
CA GLY A 208 19.01 27.61 -2.44
C GLY A 208 18.76 26.88 -3.76
N THR A 209 19.39 27.35 -4.83
CA THR A 209 19.46 26.62 -6.10
C THR A 209 20.65 25.67 -6.10
N VAL A 210 20.42 24.43 -6.52
CA VAL A 210 21.46 23.40 -6.65
C VAL A 210 21.58 22.89 -8.08
N ALA A 211 22.77 22.46 -8.46
CA ALA A 211 23.00 21.77 -9.72
C ALA A 211 22.53 20.31 -9.60
N ALA A 212 21.80 19.81 -10.58
CA ALA A 212 21.36 18.42 -10.63
C ALA A 212 21.51 17.83 -12.03
N ARG A 213 21.62 16.49 -12.11
CA ARG A 213 21.58 15.71 -13.35
C ARG A 213 20.38 14.78 -13.33
N ILE A 214 19.85 14.49 -14.51
CA ILE A 214 18.83 13.47 -14.71
C ILE A 214 19.53 12.18 -15.16
N VAL A 215 19.35 11.10 -14.39
CA VAL A 215 19.86 9.75 -14.70
C VAL A 215 18.66 8.81 -14.76
N GLY A 216 18.28 8.39 -15.98
CA GLY A 216 17.00 7.74 -16.22
C GLY A 216 15.85 8.69 -15.88
N ARG A 217 15.01 8.33 -14.90
CA ARG A 217 13.99 9.22 -14.32
C ARG A 217 14.39 9.83 -12.97
N ASN A 218 15.60 9.59 -12.49
CA ASN A 218 16.03 10.08 -11.18
C ASN A 218 16.86 11.36 -11.31
N VAL A 219 16.56 12.33 -10.45
CA VAL A 219 17.27 13.59 -10.28
C VAL A 219 18.31 13.41 -9.18
N VAL A 220 19.57 13.60 -9.55
CA VAL A 220 20.71 13.46 -8.63
C VAL A 220 21.39 14.82 -8.49
N VAL A 221 21.34 15.38 -7.28
CA VAL A 221 22.04 16.63 -6.94
C VAL A 221 23.54 16.41 -7.01
N GLN A 222 24.24 17.38 -7.60
CA GLN A 222 25.69 17.37 -7.74
C GLN A 222 26.32 18.20 -6.62
N SER A 223 27.26 17.60 -5.88
CA SER A 223 28.02 18.28 -4.83
C SER A 223 29.24 19.02 -5.41
N GLY A 224 29.62 20.14 -4.80
CA GLY A 224 30.84 20.88 -5.15
C GLY A 224 30.74 21.73 -6.43
N LEU A 225 29.55 21.82 -7.04
CA LEU A 225 29.28 22.72 -8.16
C LEU A 225 28.62 24.00 -7.68
N SER A 226 29.07 25.13 -8.21
CA SER A 226 28.52 26.46 -7.95
C SER A 226 27.51 26.86 -9.02
N THR A 227 26.78 27.96 -8.80
CA THR A 227 25.89 28.55 -9.82
C THR A 227 26.62 28.94 -11.11
N ARG A 228 27.95 29.08 -11.09
CA ARG A 228 28.78 29.36 -12.27
C ARG A 228 28.95 28.15 -13.19
N ASP A 229 28.83 26.94 -12.65
CA ASP A 229 28.99 25.68 -13.38
C ASP A 229 27.71 25.26 -14.13
N MET A 230 26.60 25.98 -13.90
CA MET A 230 25.26 25.77 -14.46
C MET A 230 25.17 25.94 -15.99
N GLY A 231 26.29 26.31 -16.63
CA GLY A 231 26.45 26.34 -18.08
C GLY A 231 26.77 24.98 -18.70
N ALA A 232 27.22 23.99 -17.92
CA ALA A 232 27.71 22.73 -18.46
C ALA A 232 26.59 21.84 -19.05
N PRO A 233 26.86 21.08 -20.12
CA PRO A 233 25.88 20.18 -20.71
C PRO A 233 25.32 19.15 -19.71
N GLY A 234 24.00 18.98 -19.73
CA GLY A 234 23.27 18.02 -18.90
C GLY A 234 23.16 18.39 -17.41
N LEU A 235 23.52 19.61 -17.02
CA LEU A 235 23.20 20.15 -15.70
C LEU A 235 21.90 20.96 -15.73
N TYR A 236 21.12 20.81 -14.67
CA TYR A 236 19.87 21.51 -14.46
C TYR A 236 19.89 22.27 -13.14
N ALA A 237 19.27 23.45 -13.14
CA ALA A 237 19.01 24.24 -11.94
C ALA A 237 17.78 23.73 -11.21
N LEU A 238 17.95 23.26 -9.99
CA LEU A 238 16.86 22.89 -9.10
C LEU A 238 16.76 23.90 -7.96
N ASP A 239 15.66 24.63 -7.93
CA ASP A 239 15.36 25.59 -6.86
C ASP A 239 14.65 24.89 -5.70
N LEU A 240 15.35 24.70 -4.60
CA LEU A 240 14.85 23.99 -3.43
C LEU A 240 13.77 24.76 -2.68
N SER A 241 13.65 26.09 -2.88
CA SER A 241 12.58 26.90 -2.25
C SER A 241 11.18 26.49 -2.73
N THR A 242 11.10 25.87 -3.90
CA THR A 242 9.83 25.43 -4.51
C THR A 242 9.46 23.99 -4.15
N ILE A 243 10.33 23.28 -3.42
CA ILE A 243 10.15 21.88 -3.08
C ILE A 243 9.48 21.76 -1.71
N THR A 244 8.29 21.16 -1.69
CA THR A 244 7.65 20.76 -0.44
C THR A 244 8.26 19.44 0.01
N ARG A 245 8.76 19.39 1.26
CA ARG A 245 9.28 18.16 1.87
C ARG A 245 8.17 17.53 2.70
N ASP A 246 7.62 16.43 2.21
CA ASP A 246 6.65 15.64 2.95
C ASP A 246 7.35 14.54 3.78
N THR A 247 6.70 14.12 4.87
CA THR A 247 7.25 13.10 5.78
C THR A 247 6.81 11.68 5.42
N LEU A 248 5.70 11.56 4.67
CA LEU A 248 5.15 10.32 4.14
C LEU A 248 5.56 10.14 2.68
N ASP A 249 5.57 11.22 1.89
CA ASP A 249 6.00 11.18 0.49
C ASP A 249 7.43 11.69 0.33
N ARG A 250 8.38 10.77 0.24
CA ARG A 250 9.82 11.09 0.11
C ARG A 250 10.23 11.48 -1.31
N LYS A 251 9.34 11.35 -2.28
CA LYS A 251 9.67 11.56 -3.69
C LYS A 251 9.20 12.96 -4.12
N VAL A 252 10.08 13.70 -4.79
CA VAL A 252 9.77 15.02 -5.35
C VAL A 252 9.54 14.84 -6.84
N ARG A 253 8.36 15.23 -7.33
CA ARG A 253 8.00 15.14 -8.76
C ARG A 253 8.37 16.43 -9.46
N LEU A 254 9.21 16.31 -10.48
CA LEU A 254 9.81 17.41 -11.21
C LEU A 254 9.64 17.21 -12.71
N ARG A 255 9.79 18.29 -13.46
CA ARG A 255 9.89 18.30 -14.93
C ARG A 255 11.09 19.14 -15.37
N ALA A 256 11.68 18.77 -16.50
CA ALA A 256 12.70 19.58 -17.14
C ALA A 256 12.05 20.71 -17.97
N ASP A 257 12.59 21.91 -17.85
CA ASP A 257 12.20 23.09 -18.62
C ASP A 257 13.45 23.86 -19.04
N GLY A 258 13.90 23.63 -20.27
CA GLY A 258 15.22 24.07 -20.72
C GLY A 258 16.33 23.52 -19.82
N ARG A 259 17.01 24.39 -19.07
CA ARG A 259 18.08 24.03 -18.11
C ARG A 259 17.63 24.12 -16.64
N ARG A 260 16.32 24.11 -16.39
CA ARG A 260 15.76 24.14 -15.03
C ARG A 260 14.97 22.87 -14.76
N LEU A 261 14.98 22.46 -13.51
CA LEU A 261 14.05 21.48 -12.96
C LEU A 261 13.01 22.25 -12.15
N LEU A 262 11.75 22.09 -12.53
CA LEU A 262 10.62 22.73 -11.90
C LEU A 262 9.70 21.67 -11.28
N PRO A 263 8.92 22.01 -10.25
CA PRO A 263 7.81 21.17 -9.81
C PRO A 263 6.93 20.74 -10.99
N TYR A 264 6.41 19.52 -10.92
CA TYR A 264 5.53 19.02 -11.97
C TYR A 264 4.23 19.85 -12.06
N TYR A 265 3.59 19.83 -13.23
CA TYR A 265 2.43 20.68 -13.53
C TYR A 265 1.30 20.56 -12.51
N THR A 266 0.63 21.68 -12.22
CA THR A 266 -0.60 21.67 -11.42
C THR A 266 -1.77 21.09 -12.22
N ARG A 267 -2.87 20.72 -11.55
CA ARG A 267 -4.12 20.34 -12.21
C ARG A 267 -4.57 21.33 -13.28
N GLU A 268 -4.60 22.61 -12.94
CA GLU A 268 -5.03 23.67 -13.86
C GLU A 268 -4.13 23.71 -15.10
N GLU A 269 -2.82 23.57 -14.93
CA GLU A 269 -1.88 23.49 -16.05
C GLU A 269 -2.07 22.22 -16.90
N ILE A 270 -2.29 21.06 -16.27
CA ILE A 270 -2.56 19.79 -16.96
C ILE A 270 -3.85 19.89 -17.77
N GLU A 271 -4.89 20.50 -17.22
CA GLU A 271 -6.18 20.65 -17.88
C GLU A 271 -6.16 21.72 -18.98
N THR A 272 -5.35 22.77 -18.85
CA THR A 272 -5.31 23.89 -19.81
C THR A 272 -4.21 23.79 -20.86
N LYS A 273 -3.11 23.07 -20.59
CA LYS A 273 -1.99 22.86 -21.52
C LYS A 273 -1.95 21.43 -22.06
N GLY A 274 -2.65 20.50 -21.41
CA GLY A 274 -2.56 19.07 -21.67
C GLY A 274 -1.34 18.45 -20.96
N ALA A 275 -1.32 17.12 -20.90
CA ALA A 275 -0.15 16.36 -20.44
C ALA A 275 0.51 15.67 -21.65
N PRO A 276 1.36 16.37 -22.43
CA PRO A 276 1.82 15.91 -23.75
C PRO A 276 2.54 14.57 -23.76
N ASN A 277 3.24 14.25 -22.66
CA ASN A 277 3.99 13.01 -22.50
C ASN A 277 3.22 11.96 -21.69
N ALA A 278 1.92 12.15 -21.49
CA ALA A 278 1.06 11.22 -20.77
C ALA A 278 0.14 10.46 -21.74
N LYS A 279 0.10 9.13 -21.61
CA LYS A 279 -0.85 8.30 -22.32
C LYS A 279 -2.28 8.64 -21.84
N VAL A 280 -3.21 8.85 -22.76
CA VAL A 280 -4.64 8.90 -22.41
C VAL A 280 -5.18 7.47 -22.36
N LEU A 281 -5.68 7.05 -21.21
CA LEU A 281 -6.21 5.70 -20.98
C LEU A 281 -7.67 5.59 -21.45
N ALA A 282 -8.46 6.62 -21.17
CA ALA A 282 -9.87 6.76 -21.56
C ALA A 282 -10.29 8.22 -21.46
N PHE A 283 -11.53 8.50 -21.88
CA PHE A 283 -12.21 9.77 -21.70
C PHE A 283 -13.50 9.56 -20.92
N VAL A 284 -13.84 10.49 -20.04
CA VAL A 284 -15.02 10.41 -19.17
C VAL A 284 -15.87 11.66 -19.31
N SER A 285 -17.13 11.59 -18.91
CA SER A 285 -18.12 12.64 -19.16
C SER A 285 -18.24 13.68 -18.05
N SER A 286 -17.62 13.45 -16.90
CA SER A 286 -17.72 14.33 -15.73
C SER A 286 -16.36 14.57 -15.10
N ALA A 287 -15.92 15.84 -15.10
CA ALA A 287 -14.71 16.27 -14.40
C ALA A 287 -14.83 16.02 -12.89
N THR A 288 -16.01 16.25 -12.32
CA THR A 288 -16.31 15.98 -10.92
C THR A 288 -16.14 14.51 -10.56
N ALA A 289 -16.69 13.60 -11.37
CA ALA A 289 -16.58 12.17 -11.11
C ALA A 289 -15.14 11.67 -11.32
N LEU A 290 -14.40 12.24 -12.28
CA LEU A 290 -12.98 11.99 -12.44
C LEU A 290 -12.17 12.46 -11.23
N TYR A 291 -12.49 13.64 -10.69
CA TYR A 291 -11.84 14.17 -9.50
C TYR A 291 -12.11 13.33 -8.25
N GLU A 292 -13.35 12.87 -8.05
CA GLU A 292 -13.67 11.89 -6.99
C GLU A 292 -12.85 10.61 -7.18
N MET A 293 -12.77 10.08 -8.41
CA MET A 293 -11.93 8.91 -8.73
C MET A 293 -10.45 9.14 -8.41
N GLN A 294 -9.91 10.33 -8.68
CA GLN A 294 -8.55 10.71 -8.32
C GLN A 294 -8.34 10.78 -6.80
N ILE A 295 -9.32 11.30 -6.05
CA ILE A 295 -9.28 11.29 -4.58
C ILE A 295 -9.29 9.86 -4.05
N GLN A 296 -10.10 8.96 -4.62
CA GLN A 296 -10.15 7.55 -4.22
C GLN A 296 -8.87 6.79 -4.61
N GLY A 297 -8.18 7.22 -5.67
CA GLY A 297 -6.92 6.63 -6.16
C GLY A 297 -7.11 5.43 -7.09
N SER A 298 -8.34 4.96 -7.29
CA SER A 298 -8.67 3.87 -8.21
C SER A 298 -10.10 4.03 -8.73
N GLY A 299 -10.45 3.28 -9.77
CA GLY A 299 -11.81 3.32 -10.29
C GLY A 299 -12.06 2.45 -11.51
N ARG A 300 -13.32 2.44 -11.93
CA ARG A 300 -13.84 1.64 -13.05
C ARG A 300 -14.46 2.57 -14.08
N ILE A 301 -14.08 2.40 -15.34
CA ILE A 301 -14.62 3.15 -16.46
C ILE A 301 -15.43 2.19 -17.31
N ARG A 302 -16.75 2.33 -17.26
CA ARG A 302 -17.68 1.51 -18.05
C ARG A 302 -17.85 2.12 -19.44
N LEU A 303 -17.48 1.33 -20.44
CA LEU A 303 -17.65 1.67 -21.85
C LEU A 303 -19.08 1.35 -22.32
N ALA A 304 -19.49 1.96 -23.44
CA ALA A 304 -20.82 1.76 -24.02
C ALA A 304 -21.10 0.31 -24.46
N ASN A 305 -20.06 -0.47 -24.78
CA ASN A 305 -20.16 -1.90 -25.10
C ASN A 305 -20.27 -2.80 -23.86
N GLY A 306 -20.27 -2.24 -22.65
CA GLY A 306 -20.30 -2.97 -21.38
C GLY A 306 -18.93 -3.39 -20.84
N GLU A 307 -17.85 -3.19 -21.60
CA GLU A 307 -16.47 -3.41 -21.15
C GLU A 307 -16.12 -2.45 -19.99
N ILE A 308 -15.30 -2.92 -19.06
CA ILE A 308 -14.85 -2.13 -17.92
C ILE A 308 -13.33 -1.98 -17.98
N ILE A 309 -12.87 -0.75 -18.12
CA ILE A 309 -11.46 -0.40 -17.93
C ILE A 309 -11.27 -0.13 -16.44
N ARG A 310 -10.49 -0.97 -15.76
CA ARG A 310 -10.09 -0.73 -14.38
C ARG A 310 -8.83 0.11 -14.36
N VAL A 311 -8.84 1.17 -13.56
CA VAL A 311 -7.70 2.06 -13.37
C VAL A 311 -7.26 2.03 -11.91
N ALA A 312 -5.96 1.89 -11.70
CA ALA A 312 -5.32 1.95 -10.39
C ALA A 312 -4.34 3.12 -10.35
N TYR A 313 -4.02 3.60 -9.14
CA TYR A 313 -3.02 4.64 -8.93
C TYR A 313 -1.70 4.25 -9.61
N ALA A 314 -1.14 5.18 -10.39
CA ALA A 314 0.20 5.04 -10.96
C ALA A 314 1.18 6.04 -10.35
N GLU A 315 0.78 7.30 -10.24
CA GLU A 315 1.62 8.38 -9.70
C GLU A 315 0.77 9.64 -9.43
N GLN A 316 1.31 10.61 -8.70
CA GLN A 316 0.74 11.95 -8.52
C GLN A 316 1.71 13.06 -8.97
N ASN A 317 1.21 14.26 -9.23
CA ASN A 317 2.03 15.41 -9.62
C ASN A 317 2.87 16.04 -8.48
N GLY A 318 2.74 15.56 -7.24
CA GLY A 318 3.47 16.07 -6.07
C GLY A 318 3.02 17.44 -5.56
N GLN A 319 1.94 18.00 -6.13
CA GLN A 319 1.34 19.24 -5.65
C GLN A 319 0.48 18.97 -4.40
N PRO A 320 0.37 19.94 -3.47
CA PRO A 320 -0.37 19.74 -2.23
C PRO A 320 -1.86 19.53 -2.51
N PHE A 321 -2.47 18.58 -1.81
CA PHE A 321 -3.92 18.35 -1.86
C PHE A 321 -4.67 19.48 -1.16
N ARG A 322 -5.38 20.31 -1.93
CA ARG A 322 -6.15 21.48 -1.45
C ARG A 322 -7.56 21.50 -2.07
N PRO A 323 -8.43 20.56 -1.69
CA PRO A 323 -9.82 20.52 -2.12
C PRO A 323 -10.58 21.81 -1.77
N THR A 324 -11.49 22.21 -2.66
CA THR A 324 -12.47 23.26 -2.36
C THR A 324 -13.61 22.65 -1.53
N LEU A 325 -13.69 23.01 -0.26
CA LEU A 325 -14.74 22.54 0.65
C LEU A 325 -16.07 23.27 0.37
N ALA A 326 -17.18 22.53 0.46
CA ALA A 326 -18.51 23.11 0.37
C ALA A 326 -18.80 24.03 1.57
N GLN A 327 -19.55 25.11 1.32
CA GLN A 327 -19.98 26.06 2.35
C GLN A 327 -21.47 25.85 2.70
N SER A 328 -21.82 26.10 3.96
CA SER A 328 -23.21 26.16 4.44
C SER A 328 -23.89 27.44 3.94
N SER A 329 -25.21 27.55 4.15
CA SER A 329 -25.96 28.80 3.92
C SER A 329 -25.44 29.99 4.75
N SER A 330 -24.72 29.73 5.85
CA SER A 330 -24.06 30.72 6.69
C SER A 330 -22.62 31.06 6.28
N GLY A 331 -22.12 30.51 5.15
CA GLY A 331 -20.78 30.77 4.62
C GLY A 331 -19.63 30.03 5.33
N LYS A 332 -19.93 29.22 6.36
CA LYS A 332 -18.94 28.37 7.05
C LYS A 332 -18.71 27.08 6.24
N ALA A 333 -17.50 26.52 6.28
CA ALA A 333 -17.24 25.21 5.67
C ALA A 333 -18.13 24.13 6.31
N ARG A 334 -18.78 23.28 5.48
CA ARG A 334 -19.61 22.14 5.90
C ARG A 334 -18.80 20.97 6.48
N SER A 335 -17.49 21.11 6.61
CA SER A 335 -16.63 20.07 7.18
C SER A 335 -15.59 20.75 8.06
N PRO A 336 -15.49 20.36 9.34
CA PRO A 336 -14.47 20.88 10.23
C PRO A 336 -13.15 20.16 9.91
N VAL A 337 -12.23 20.94 9.37
CA VAL A 337 -10.94 20.48 8.86
C VAL A 337 -9.86 21.37 9.46
N LYS A 338 -8.86 20.77 10.10
CA LYS A 338 -7.63 21.48 10.45
C LYS A 338 -6.59 21.25 9.37
N THR A 339 -5.91 22.32 8.97
CA THR A 339 -4.74 22.19 8.12
C THR A 339 -3.50 22.33 8.99
N ARG A 340 -2.70 21.26 9.07
CA ARG A 340 -1.42 21.28 9.80
C ARG A 340 -0.32 20.79 8.88
N GLY A 341 0.68 21.64 8.61
CA GLY A 341 1.80 21.29 7.72
C GLY A 341 1.37 20.95 6.28
N GLY A 342 0.28 21.54 5.78
CA GLY A 342 -0.24 21.28 4.43
C GLY A 342 -1.10 20.02 4.29
N ALA A 343 -1.23 19.21 5.35
CA ALA A 343 -2.16 18.08 5.39
C ALA A 343 -3.51 18.51 5.98
N ILE A 344 -4.58 17.91 5.45
CA ILE A 344 -5.96 18.08 5.88
C ILE A 344 -6.26 17.01 6.94
N GLU A 345 -6.46 17.45 8.18
CA GLU A 345 -6.85 16.61 9.31
C GLU A 345 -8.35 16.75 9.57
N LEU A 346 -9.06 15.62 9.64
CA LEU A 346 -10.48 15.58 9.97
C LEU A 346 -10.66 15.84 11.45
N GLU A 347 -11.40 16.89 11.78
CA GLU A 347 -11.96 17.01 13.11
C GLU A 347 -13.32 16.29 13.12
N LEU A 348 -13.52 15.45 14.14
CA LEU A 348 -14.83 14.88 14.43
C LEU A 348 -15.69 16.01 15.00
N ASP A 349 -16.83 16.25 14.38
CA ASP A 349 -17.86 17.16 14.88
C ASP A 349 -19.14 16.33 14.98
N ASP A 350 -19.83 16.45 16.11
CA ASP A 350 -21.04 15.69 16.42
C ASP A 350 -22.28 16.30 15.72
N GLY A 351 -22.07 17.21 14.77
CA GLY A 351 -23.11 17.86 13.98
C GLY A 351 -23.63 16.98 12.85
N ASP A 352 -24.91 16.60 12.94
CA ASP A 352 -25.66 15.89 11.91
C ASP A 352 -25.99 16.79 10.72
N ASP A 353 -24.99 17.15 9.91
CA ASP A 353 -25.24 17.77 8.60
C ASP A 353 -25.68 16.69 7.58
N GLU A 354 -26.81 16.03 7.82
CA GLU A 354 -27.51 15.25 6.79
C GLU A 354 -28.21 16.20 5.81
N VAL A 355 -27.43 16.70 4.84
CA VAL A 355 -27.98 17.37 3.66
C VAL A 355 -27.89 16.44 2.47
N ASN A 356 -29.05 16.00 1.98
CA ASN A 356 -29.24 15.27 0.72
C ASN A 356 -29.22 16.24 -0.47
N ASP A 357 -28.14 16.99 -0.60
CA ASP A 357 -27.97 18.05 -1.60
C ASP A 357 -27.07 17.54 -2.73
N SER A 358 -27.60 17.47 -3.95
CA SER A 358 -26.88 17.03 -5.14
C SER A 358 -25.82 18.04 -5.61
N SER A 359 -25.72 19.21 -4.97
CA SER A 359 -24.72 20.25 -5.28
C SER A 359 -23.39 20.07 -4.54
N VAL A 360 -23.20 18.96 -3.82
CA VAL A 360 -21.96 18.66 -3.09
C VAL A 360 -21.49 17.22 -3.30
N ILE A 361 -20.18 17.00 -3.24
CA ILE A 361 -19.58 15.65 -3.35
C ILE A 361 -19.02 15.27 -1.97
N ARG A 362 -19.55 14.23 -1.34
CA ARG A 362 -18.99 13.70 -0.09
C ARG A 362 -17.89 12.70 -0.41
N THR A 363 -16.70 12.86 0.17
CA THR A 363 -15.57 11.94 -0.01
C THR A 363 -14.74 11.89 1.26
N ARG A 364 -14.39 10.68 1.74
CA ARG A 364 -13.42 10.47 2.84
C ARG A 364 -13.67 11.39 4.07
N GLY A 365 -14.93 11.54 4.47
CA GLY A 365 -15.31 12.37 5.64
C GLY A 365 -15.40 13.88 5.41
N PHE A 366 -15.25 14.37 4.18
CA PHE A 366 -15.41 15.79 3.81
C PHE A 366 -16.45 16.02 2.72
N THR A 367 -16.94 17.26 2.62
CA THR A 367 -17.87 17.69 1.58
C THR A 367 -17.21 18.71 0.65
N LEU A 368 -17.09 18.37 -0.63
CA LEU A 368 -16.49 19.18 -1.68
C LEU A 368 -17.54 20.06 -2.39
N ALA A 369 -17.13 21.26 -2.77
CA ALA A 369 -17.91 22.11 -3.66
C ALA A 369 -17.92 21.52 -5.07
N VAL A 370 -19.09 21.50 -5.72
CA VAL A 370 -19.18 21.17 -7.14
C VAL A 370 -18.65 22.36 -7.95
N PRO A 371 -17.82 22.13 -8.99
CA PRO A 371 -17.35 23.21 -9.86
C PRO A 371 -18.52 23.94 -10.52
N VAL A 372 -18.55 25.27 -10.39
CA VAL A 372 -19.64 26.12 -10.94
C VAL A 372 -19.60 26.26 -12.46
N ALA A 373 -18.44 25.97 -13.08
CA ALA A 373 -18.27 25.93 -14.53
C ALA A 373 -17.16 24.92 -14.88
N SER A 374 -17.48 23.94 -15.72
CA SER A 374 -16.50 23.01 -16.32
C SER A 374 -16.63 23.09 -17.83
N GLY A 375 -15.51 23.25 -18.52
CA GLY A 375 -15.43 23.29 -19.98
C GLY A 375 -14.51 22.22 -20.54
N ALA A 376 -14.25 22.29 -21.85
CA ALA A 376 -13.27 21.42 -22.48
C ALA A 376 -11.89 21.60 -21.83
N VAL A 377 -11.13 20.50 -21.83
CA VAL A 377 -9.73 20.42 -21.38
C VAL A 377 -8.83 20.16 -22.58
N MET A 378 -7.58 20.58 -22.50
CA MET A 378 -6.60 20.26 -23.54
C MET A 378 -6.29 18.77 -23.56
N VAL A 379 -6.37 18.19 -24.75
CA VAL A 379 -5.94 16.83 -25.04
C VAL A 379 -4.79 16.90 -26.05
N PRO A 380 -3.58 16.44 -25.70
CA PRO A 380 -2.46 16.43 -26.62
C PRO A 380 -2.81 15.77 -27.96
N GLY A 381 -2.44 16.42 -29.06
CA GLY A 381 -2.71 15.93 -30.41
C GLY A 381 -4.16 16.10 -30.89
N ARG A 382 -5.05 16.72 -30.11
CA ARG A 382 -6.42 17.07 -30.54
C ARG A 382 -6.59 18.59 -30.67
N ARG A 383 -7.27 19.02 -31.74
CA ARG A 383 -7.71 20.40 -31.89
C ARG A 383 -8.95 20.62 -31.04
N VAL A 384 -8.91 21.61 -30.14
CA VAL A 384 -10.07 22.00 -29.33
C VAL A 384 -10.90 23.03 -30.10
N THR A 385 -12.20 22.79 -30.21
CA THR A 385 -13.16 23.74 -30.79
C THR A 385 -13.63 24.70 -29.70
N GLY A 386 -12.93 25.81 -29.52
CA GLY A 386 -13.25 26.85 -28.53
C GLY A 386 -12.20 27.00 -27.42
N PRO A 387 -12.44 27.93 -26.46
CA PRO A 387 -11.53 28.17 -25.35
C PRO A 387 -11.48 26.97 -24.40
N VAL A 388 -10.30 26.68 -23.88
CA VAL A 388 -10.08 25.65 -22.86
C VAL A 388 -10.23 26.31 -21.49
N ILE A 389 -11.30 25.97 -20.80
CA ILE A 389 -11.64 26.57 -19.51
C ILE A 389 -11.16 25.67 -18.35
N GLY A 390 -10.95 24.38 -18.62
CA GLY A 390 -10.63 23.40 -17.59
C GLY A 390 -11.87 22.93 -16.83
N SER A 391 -11.66 22.14 -15.78
CA SER A 391 -12.74 21.64 -14.91
C SER A 391 -13.30 22.70 -13.95
N GLY A 392 -12.58 23.80 -13.71
CA GLY A 392 -12.89 24.77 -12.67
C GLY A 392 -12.46 24.36 -11.26
N ILE A 393 -11.89 23.15 -11.09
CA ILE A 393 -11.39 22.64 -9.81
C ILE A 393 -10.09 23.36 -9.44
N LYS A 394 -10.02 23.92 -8.23
CA LYS A 394 -8.87 24.71 -7.76
C LYS A 394 -7.82 23.92 -6.96
N ASP A 395 -8.06 22.64 -6.70
CA ASP A 395 -7.06 21.75 -6.11
C ASP A 395 -5.91 21.50 -7.09
N PRO A 396 -4.65 21.92 -6.78
CA PRO A 396 -3.53 21.73 -7.69
C PRO A 396 -3.06 20.28 -7.77
N SER A 397 -3.46 19.41 -6.82
CA SER A 397 -3.14 17.98 -6.84
C SER A 397 -3.79 17.27 -8.02
N TYR A 398 -3.04 16.38 -8.66
CA TYR A 398 -3.51 15.56 -9.78
C TYR A 398 -2.96 14.14 -9.68
N VAL A 399 -3.84 13.15 -9.85
CA VAL A 399 -3.50 11.72 -9.83
C VAL A 399 -3.53 11.16 -11.25
N PHE A 400 -2.47 10.43 -11.58
CA PHE A 400 -2.28 9.67 -12.80
C PHE A 400 -2.53 8.18 -12.53
N PHE A 401 -3.05 7.50 -13.55
CA PHE A 401 -3.48 6.10 -13.41
C PHE A 401 -2.68 5.13 -14.27
N LYS A 402 -2.89 3.84 -14.05
CA LYS A 402 -2.51 2.77 -14.95
C LYS A 402 -3.70 1.83 -15.12
N GLU A 403 -3.84 1.25 -16.31
CA GLU A 403 -4.82 0.18 -16.50
C GLU A 403 -4.39 -1.04 -15.69
N SER A 404 -5.32 -1.60 -14.91
CA SER A 404 -5.09 -2.87 -14.23
C SER A 404 -5.57 -4.02 -15.11
N ALA A 405 -4.70 -5.02 -15.28
CA ALA A 405 -5.02 -6.25 -15.99
C ALA A 405 -5.89 -7.22 -15.16
N ASP A 406 -6.22 -6.86 -13.91
CA ASP A 406 -6.95 -7.76 -13.02
C ASP A 406 -8.38 -8.01 -13.50
N THR A 407 -8.59 -9.24 -13.93
CA THR A 407 -9.81 -9.74 -14.54
C THR A 407 -10.82 -10.13 -13.44
N ALA A 408 -11.81 -9.26 -13.28
CA ALA A 408 -13.13 -9.53 -12.73
C ALA A 408 -13.33 -9.76 -11.20
N ALA A 409 -12.52 -10.54 -10.47
CA ALA A 409 -12.96 -11.06 -9.15
C ALA A 409 -12.51 -10.31 -7.87
N GLY A 410 -11.53 -9.40 -7.94
CA GLY A 410 -11.01 -8.67 -6.76
C GLY A 410 -11.30 -7.16 -6.78
N GLY A 411 -11.06 -6.47 -5.66
CA GLY A 411 -11.00 -5.01 -5.60
C GLY A 411 -9.74 -4.45 -6.28
N PRO A 412 -9.55 -3.11 -6.29
CA PRO A 412 -8.37 -2.47 -6.87
C PRO A 412 -7.10 -2.90 -6.12
N VAL A 413 -5.94 -2.82 -6.77
CA VAL A 413 -4.64 -3.10 -6.14
C VAL A 413 -4.26 -1.91 -5.26
N GLY A 414 -4.12 -2.14 -3.95
CA GLY A 414 -3.69 -1.11 -3.00
C GLY A 414 -2.19 -0.85 -3.04
N ALA A 415 -1.72 0.12 -2.26
CA ALA A 415 -0.30 0.48 -2.15
C ALA A 415 0.61 -0.70 -1.78
N PHE A 416 0.10 -1.71 -1.08
CA PHE A 416 0.87 -2.92 -0.75
C PHE A 416 1.08 -3.87 -1.95
N GLY A 417 0.53 -3.56 -3.13
CA GLY A 417 0.70 -4.36 -4.35
C GLY A 417 -0.20 -5.60 -4.41
N VAL A 418 -1.24 -5.68 -3.56
CA VAL A 418 -2.21 -6.77 -3.54
C VAL A 418 -3.64 -6.24 -3.74
N PRO A 419 -4.55 -7.03 -4.34
CA PRO A 419 -5.96 -6.64 -4.47
C PRO A 419 -6.64 -6.43 -3.12
N LEU A 420 -7.38 -5.34 -3.00
CA LEU A 420 -8.16 -5.01 -1.82
C LEU A 420 -9.43 -5.87 -1.72
N SER A 421 -9.78 -6.22 -0.49
CA SER A 421 -10.97 -6.99 -0.13
C SER A 421 -11.98 -6.07 0.55
N ALA A 422 -13.17 -5.97 -0.02
CA ALA A 422 -14.25 -5.16 0.54
C ALA A 422 -14.54 -5.58 1.99
N GLY A 423 -14.56 -4.61 2.90
CA GLY A 423 -14.79 -4.84 4.32
C GLY A 423 -13.62 -5.45 5.09
N ARG A 424 -12.49 -5.77 4.44
CA ARG A 424 -11.37 -6.48 5.08
C ARG A 424 -10.01 -5.86 4.77
N SER A 425 -9.97 -4.79 4.00
CA SER A 425 -8.78 -3.97 3.75
C SER A 425 -8.98 -2.55 4.27
N ILE A 426 -7.90 -1.98 4.79
CA ILE A 426 -7.86 -0.59 5.25
C ILE A 426 -6.65 0.15 4.68
N ALA A 427 -6.79 1.46 4.50
CA ALA A 427 -5.67 2.36 4.29
C ALA A 427 -5.21 2.95 5.64
N VAL A 428 -3.90 3.03 5.86
CA VAL A 428 -3.30 3.47 7.14
C VAL A 428 -2.09 4.37 6.92
N ASP A 429 -1.58 4.97 8.00
CA ASP A 429 -0.25 5.60 8.01
C ASP A 429 0.83 4.52 8.20
N PRO A 430 1.65 4.19 7.19
CA PRO A 430 2.63 3.11 7.25
C PRO A 430 3.74 3.31 8.29
N ARG A 431 3.92 4.54 8.80
CA ARG A 431 4.90 4.83 9.86
C ARG A 431 4.47 4.23 11.20
N SER A 432 3.18 4.27 11.50
CA SER A 432 2.59 3.69 12.70
C SER A 432 2.07 2.26 12.46
N THR A 433 1.60 1.95 11.26
CA THR A 433 0.96 0.67 10.95
C THR A 433 1.53 0.14 9.63
N PRO A 434 2.58 -0.70 9.67
CA PRO A 434 3.23 -1.20 8.47
C PRO A 434 2.26 -1.94 7.54
N LEU A 435 2.42 -1.74 6.23
CA LEU A 435 1.58 -2.39 5.24
C LEU A 435 1.76 -3.92 5.24
N GLY A 436 0.66 -4.61 5.00
CA GLY A 436 0.47 -6.06 5.03
C GLY A 436 0.00 -6.59 6.40
N TYR A 437 0.09 -5.80 7.46
CA TYR A 437 -0.13 -6.29 8.82
C TYR A 437 -1.64 -6.40 9.14
N PRO A 438 -2.06 -7.41 9.93
CA PRO A 438 -3.43 -7.49 10.42
C PRO A 438 -3.70 -6.43 11.48
N VAL A 439 -4.84 -5.76 11.35
CA VAL A 439 -5.31 -4.69 12.23
C VAL A 439 -6.76 -4.93 12.58
N PHE A 440 -7.05 -5.09 13.86
CA PHE A 440 -8.41 -5.12 14.35
C PHE A 440 -8.95 -3.70 14.51
N VAL A 441 -10.08 -3.41 13.88
CA VAL A 441 -10.74 -2.10 13.90
C VAL A 441 -12.02 -2.22 14.73
N SER A 442 -12.15 -1.43 15.79
CA SER A 442 -13.40 -1.27 16.53
C SER A 442 -13.92 0.15 16.34
N THR A 443 -15.07 0.28 15.68
CA THR A 443 -15.74 1.55 15.39
C THR A 443 -17.26 1.32 15.28
N ARG A 444 -17.98 2.23 14.63
CA ARG A 444 -19.42 2.12 14.36
C ARG A 444 -19.68 2.03 12.86
N ALA A 445 -20.72 1.30 12.49
CA ALA A 445 -21.18 1.22 11.12
C ALA A 445 -21.90 2.53 10.73
N PRO A 446 -21.57 3.13 9.58
CA PRO A 446 -22.13 4.42 9.20
C PRO A 446 -23.65 4.35 9.03
N GLY A 447 -24.36 5.38 9.52
CA GLY A 447 -25.82 5.49 9.46
C GLY A 447 -26.57 4.69 10.53
N SER A 448 -26.23 3.41 10.76
CA SER A 448 -26.90 2.60 11.80
C SER A 448 -26.35 2.82 13.21
N GLY A 449 -25.09 3.25 13.33
CA GLY A 449 -24.38 3.37 14.61
C GLY A 449 -24.07 2.04 15.30
N ALA A 450 -24.41 0.90 14.68
CA ALA A 450 -24.16 -0.42 15.24
C ALA A 450 -22.64 -0.67 15.39
N PRO A 451 -22.19 -1.44 16.39
CA PRO A 451 -20.78 -1.79 16.53
C PRO A 451 -20.23 -2.45 15.25
N MET A 452 -19.13 -1.91 14.72
CA MET A 452 -18.38 -2.47 13.62
C MET A 452 -16.99 -2.88 14.13
N GLN A 453 -16.82 -4.17 14.37
CA GLN A 453 -15.64 -4.77 14.98
C GLN A 453 -15.11 -5.88 14.06
N ARG A 454 -14.00 -5.61 13.37
CA ARG A 454 -13.52 -6.45 12.26
C ARG A 454 -12.00 -6.56 12.29
N LEU A 455 -11.47 -7.77 12.12
CA LEU A 455 -10.09 -7.95 11.68
C LEU A 455 -9.98 -7.58 10.20
N THR A 456 -9.09 -6.64 9.93
CA THR A 456 -8.77 -6.11 8.60
C THR A 456 -7.28 -6.22 8.34
N ILE A 457 -6.84 -5.97 7.10
CA ILE A 457 -5.44 -5.96 6.72
C ILE A 457 -5.06 -4.57 6.17
N ALA A 458 -3.96 -4.01 6.66
CA ALA A 458 -3.41 -2.75 6.18
C ALA A 458 -2.79 -2.92 4.78
N GLN A 459 -3.58 -2.83 3.72
CA GLN A 459 -3.12 -3.11 2.35
C GLN A 459 -2.99 -1.87 1.47
N ASP A 460 -3.34 -0.72 2.01
CA ASP A 460 -3.33 0.55 1.28
C ASP A 460 -2.81 1.70 2.15
N THR A 461 -2.53 2.83 1.51
CA THR A 461 -2.22 4.09 2.19
C THR A 461 -2.74 5.27 1.37
N GLY A 462 -2.64 6.48 1.90
CA GLY A 462 -3.01 7.68 1.18
C GLY A 462 -2.43 8.92 1.83
N GLY A 463 -2.17 9.95 1.02
CA GLY A 463 -1.53 11.19 1.50
C GLY A 463 -2.31 11.92 2.60
N ALA A 464 -3.63 11.71 2.70
CA ALA A 464 -4.51 12.26 3.73
C ALA A 464 -4.70 11.33 4.95
N ILE A 465 -4.16 10.12 4.93
CA ILE A 465 -4.28 9.13 6.00
C ILE A 465 -3.03 9.22 6.87
N ARG A 466 -3.03 10.19 7.78
CA ARG A 466 -1.91 10.48 8.69
C ARG A 466 -2.31 10.31 10.14
N GLY A 467 -1.39 9.79 10.94
CA GLY A 467 -1.56 9.61 12.39
C GLY A 467 -1.57 8.15 12.83
N ALA A 468 -1.40 7.94 14.14
CA ALA A 468 -1.31 6.60 14.72
C ALA A 468 -2.63 5.84 14.72
N VAL A 469 -3.70 6.48 15.18
CA VAL A 469 -5.04 5.89 15.27
C VAL A 469 -5.91 6.42 14.12
N ARG A 470 -5.49 6.16 12.88
CA ARG A 470 -6.17 6.62 11.66
C ARG A 470 -6.29 5.47 10.67
N ALA A 471 -7.52 5.19 10.22
CA ALA A 471 -7.78 4.19 9.20
C ALA A 471 -8.84 4.66 8.19
N ASP A 472 -8.65 4.38 6.91
CA ASP A 472 -9.69 4.50 5.88
C ASP A 472 -10.18 3.10 5.53
N TYR A 473 -11.48 2.85 5.67
CA TYR A 473 -12.07 1.53 5.51
C TYR A 473 -12.54 1.31 4.06
N PHE A 474 -12.11 0.23 3.43
CA PHE A 474 -12.49 -0.06 2.05
C PHE A 474 -13.86 -0.75 2.00
N PHE A 475 -14.88 -0.06 1.49
CA PHE A 475 -16.25 -0.61 1.40
C PHE A 475 -16.50 -1.45 0.13
N GLY A 476 -15.55 -1.53 -0.79
CA GLY A 476 -15.73 -2.22 -2.08
C GLY A 476 -16.14 -1.27 -3.20
N ASN A 477 -16.97 -1.75 -4.12
CA ASN A 477 -17.43 -1.00 -5.29
C ASN A 477 -18.97 -0.96 -5.37
N GLY A 478 -19.49 -0.07 -6.20
CA GLY A 478 -20.94 0.08 -6.42
C GLY A 478 -21.63 1.02 -5.43
N GLN A 479 -22.93 1.23 -5.65
CA GLN A 479 -23.67 2.32 -4.98
C GLN A 479 -23.77 2.14 -3.46
N GLN A 480 -23.95 0.91 -2.97
CA GLN A 480 -24.02 0.65 -1.53
C GLN A 480 -22.68 0.96 -0.84
N ALA A 481 -21.56 0.53 -1.45
CA ALA A 481 -20.22 0.84 -0.95
C ALA A 481 -19.96 2.34 -0.96
N ALA A 482 -20.35 3.04 -2.03
CA ALA A 482 -20.26 4.49 -2.12
C ALA A 482 -21.05 5.18 -1.01
N THR A 483 -22.31 4.80 -0.78
CA THR A 483 -23.14 5.39 0.28
C THR A 483 -22.54 5.18 1.66
N GLN A 484 -22.04 3.99 1.98
CA GLN A 484 -21.40 3.72 3.27
C GLN A 484 -20.08 4.48 3.43
N ALA A 485 -19.21 4.43 2.42
CA ALA A 485 -17.92 5.13 2.44
C ALA A 485 -18.07 6.64 2.64
N ARG A 486 -19.03 7.26 1.94
CA ARG A 486 -19.31 8.70 2.03
C ARG A 486 -19.86 9.14 3.39
N ARG A 487 -20.52 8.23 4.11
CA ARG A 487 -21.06 8.47 5.46
C ARG A 487 -20.07 8.12 6.56
N MET A 488 -19.06 7.32 6.27
CA MET A 488 -18.10 6.85 7.25
C MET A 488 -17.18 7.98 7.73
N LYS A 489 -17.41 8.41 8.97
CA LYS A 489 -16.57 9.33 9.72
C LYS A 489 -16.85 9.10 11.21
N GLU A 490 -16.22 8.07 11.77
CA GLU A 490 -16.55 7.56 13.09
C GLU A 490 -15.33 7.55 14.01
N ARG A 491 -15.57 7.65 15.33
CA ARG A 491 -14.55 7.34 16.32
C ARG A 491 -14.21 5.87 16.24
N GLY A 492 -12.92 5.53 16.36
CA GLY A 492 -12.50 4.15 16.39
C GLY A 492 -11.19 3.93 17.11
N GLN A 493 -10.97 2.68 17.48
CA GLN A 493 -9.77 2.18 18.12
C GLN A 493 -9.15 1.09 17.26
N LEU A 494 -7.81 1.00 17.26
CA LEU A 494 -7.05 0.07 16.44
C LEU A 494 -6.17 -0.82 17.31
N TRP A 495 -6.11 -2.11 16.96
CA TRP A 495 -5.13 -3.05 17.51
C TRP A 495 -4.36 -3.68 16.37
N ILE A 496 -3.04 -3.52 16.39
CA ILE A 496 -2.17 -4.19 15.43
C ILE A 496 -1.78 -5.58 15.97
N LEU A 497 -1.80 -6.57 15.09
CA LEU A 497 -1.29 -7.91 15.37
C LEU A 497 0.13 -8.02 14.83
N LEU A 498 1.08 -8.28 15.72
CA LEU A 498 2.48 -8.43 15.39
C LEU A 498 2.89 -9.90 15.51
N PRO A 499 3.58 -10.49 14.52
CA PRO A 499 4.14 -11.83 14.65
C PRO A 499 4.98 -11.95 15.92
N ARG A 500 4.77 -13.00 16.70
CA ARG A 500 5.59 -13.24 17.89
C ARG A 500 7.04 -13.43 17.49
N GLY A 501 7.96 -12.77 18.20
CA GLY A 501 9.39 -12.80 17.89
C GLY A 501 9.85 -11.71 16.93
N LEU A 502 8.95 -10.97 16.27
CA LEU A 502 9.33 -9.85 15.41
C LEU A 502 10.01 -8.74 16.21
N ALA A 503 11.15 -8.25 15.71
CA ALA A 503 11.80 -7.05 16.24
C ALA A 503 10.97 -5.79 15.92
N VAL A 504 10.70 -4.99 16.94
CA VAL A 504 9.87 -3.77 16.87
C VAL A 504 10.59 -2.59 17.53
N ALA A 505 10.01 -1.40 17.40
CA ALA A 505 10.51 -0.18 17.99
C ALA A 505 10.85 -0.31 19.48
N ALA A 506 11.74 0.56 19.95
CA ALA A 506 12.28 0.49 21.29
C ALA A 506 11.21 0.62 22.38
N ALA A 507 11.37 -0.16 23.44
CA ALA A 507 10.59 0.02 24.65
C ALA A 507 11.03 1.36 25.25
N ALA A 508 10.15 2.35 25.25
CA ALA A 508 10.40 3.58 25.98
C ALA A 508 10.37 3.25 27.48
N SER A 509 11.54 3.04 28.10
CA SER A 509 11.67 3.27 29.53
C SER A 509 11.33 4.73 29.76
N SER A 510 10.39 5.03 30.65
CA SER A 510 9.97 6.38 31.02
C SER A 510 11.16 7.35 31.18
N SER A 511 11.56 8.04 30.11
CA SER A 511 12.66 8.98 30.18
C SER A 511 12.14 10.29 30.76
N ILE A 512 12.91 10.79 31.72
CA ILE A 512 12.65 11.96 32.54
C ILE A 512 12.47 13.20 31.66
N ARG A 513 11.43 14.01 31.93
CA ARG A 513 11.20 15.31 31.29
C ARG A 513 12.35 16.27 31.61
N THR A 514 13.30 16.43 30.72
CA THR A 514 14.17 17.63 30.72
C THR A 514 13.42 18.77 30.03
N ARG A 515 13.33 19.93 30.71
CA ARG A 515 12.60 21.11 30.22
C ARG A 515 13.12 21.53 28.85
N GLY A 516 12.28 21.43 27.81
CA GLY A 516 12.51 22.06 26.51
C GLY A 516 12.58 21.13 25.28
N GLY A 517 12.71 19.81 25.46
CA GLY A 517 12.67 18.86 24.34
C GLY A 517 11.26 18.31 24.07
N ALA A 518 10.85 18.20 22.80
CA ALA A 518 9.65 17.44 22.44
C ALA A 518 9.82 15.98 22.90
N VAL A 519 8.82 15.44 23.60
CA VAL A 519 8.85 14.05 24.10
C VAL A 519 9.04 13.11 22.91
N GLY A 520 10.04 12.23 22.97
CA GLY A 520 10.21 11.16 21.97
C GLY A 520 10.94 11.54 20.69
N ALA A 521 11.62 12.69 20.60
CA ALA A 521 12.42 13.06 19.41
C ALA A 521 13.50 12.02 19.04
N ASP A 522 14.01 11.28 20.03
CA ASP A 522 15.02 10.21 19.84
C ASP A 522 14.40 8.84 19.52
N LEU A 523 13.06 8.72 19.50
CA LEU A 523 12.38 7.48 19.15
C LEU A 523 12.42 7.24 17.63
N PRO A 524 12.35 5.98 17.18
CA PRO A 524 12.20 5.69 15.77
C PRO A 524 10.86 6.23 15.24
N GLN A 525 10.84 6.70 14.00
CA GLN A 525 9.59 7.06 13.31
C GLN A 525 8.76 5.84 12.92
N CYS A 526 9.43 4.73 12.66
CA CYS A 526 8.82 3.52 12.14
C CYS A 526 8.67 2.46 13.23
N LEU A 527 7.54 1.75 13.21
CA LEU A 527 7.27 0.64 14.11
C LEU A 527 8.27 -0.51 13.96
N VAL A 528 8.62 -0.85 12.71
CA VAL A 528 9.56 -1.93 12.40
C VAL A 528 10.85 -1.29 11.88
N PRO A 529 12.04 -1.68 12.39
CA PRO A 529 13.31 -1.03 12.03
C PRO A 529 13.82 -1.29 10.60
N GLU A 530 13.16 -2.13 9.79
CA GLU A 530 13.60 -2.43 8.42
C GLU A 530 13.37 -1.26 7.46
N GLU A 531 14.40 -0.86 6.72
CA GLU A 531 14.28 0.16 5.68
C GLU A 531 13.28 -0.29 4.59
N GLY A 532 12.34 0.60 4.22
CA GLY A 532 11.30 0.33 3.21
C GLY A 532 9.99 -0.25 3.75
N SER A 533 9.87 -0.53 5.06
CA SER A 533 8.63 -1.10 5.62
C SER A 533 7.55 -0.05 5.97
N CYS A 534 7.93 1.22 6.11
CA CYS A 534 7.12 2.26 6.77
C CYS A 534 6.92 3.57 6.00
N VAL A 535 7.59 3.76 4.86
CA VAL A 535 7.42 4.96 4.02
C VAL A 535 7.52 4.53 2.57
N ASP A 536 6.66 5.07 1.71
CA ASP A 536 6.69 4.78 0.28
C ASP A 536 8.00 5.32 -0.35
N ASP A 537 8.61 4.52 -1.23
CA ASP A 537 9.79 4.88 -2.04
C ASP A 537 9.43 5.47 -3.42
#